data_AF-A0A1A8GBA7-F1
#
_entry.id   AF-A0A1A8GBA7-F1
#
_cell.length_a   1.000
_cell.length_b   1.000
_cell.length_c   1.000
_cell.angle_alpha   90.00
_cell.angle_beta   90.00
_cell.angle_gamma   90.00
#
_symmetry.space_group_name_H-M   'P 1'
#
loop_
_entity.id
_entity.type
_entity.pdbx_description
1 polymer ?
#
loop_
_entity_poly.entity_id
_entity_poly.type
_entity_poly.pdbx_seq_one_letter_code
_entity_poly.pdbx_strand_id
1 'polypeptide(L)'
;LAPLLALINNIIEIRVDAWKLTTQFRRPVAAKAHSIGAWEEILNGMAVLSVVTNAFIVAFTSDMIPRLVYMYAYQPDGELNMKGYINNSLSVFNISEIPLENRPEEEENPSWFNSSITTCRYRDYRYPPGHEKQYSHTMQFWHILAAKLAFVIIMEHVVFLVKYFVAWLIPDVPSDVRARIKRERYLVQKELHDYEVEKLKVQLSHQNHQECTCTPGIYPYLTKHEVLPEF
;
A
#
# COMPACT_ATOMS: atom_id res chain seq x y z
N LEU A 1 6.66 -17.55 -0.83
CA LEU A 1 5.96 -18.39 -1.84
C LEU A 1 4.94 -17.59 -2.65
N ALA A 2 4.10 -16.74 -2.03
CA ALA A 2 3.03 -16.01 -2.72
C ALA A 2 3.46 -15.28 -4.03
N PRO A 3 4.58 -14.52 -4.10
CA PRO A 3 4.98 -13.89 -5.36
C PRO A 3 5.35 -14.87 -6.48
N LEU A 4 5.92 -16.03 -6.12
CA LEU A 4 6.26 -17.07 -7.09
C LEU A 4 5.00 -17.70 -7.69
N LEU A 5 4.00 -17.99 -6.85
CA LEU A 5 2.70 -18.51 -7.32
C LEU A 5 1.98 -17.49 -8.19
N ALA A 6 1.99 -16.21 -7.80
CA ALA A 6 1.42 -15.13 -8.61
C ALA A 6 2.13 -15.00 -9.97
N LEU A 7 3.46 -15.14 -10.02
CA LEU A 7 4.22 -15.13 -11.26
C LEU A 7 3.82 -16.29 -12.19
N ILE A 8 3.75 -17.51 -11.65
CA ILE A 8 3.33 -18.69 -12.43
C ILE A 8 1.91 -18.49 -12.96
N ASN A 9 1.01 -18.00 -12.10
CA ASN A 9 -0.37 -17.69 -12.49
C ASN A 9 -0.39 -16.67 -13.65
N ASN A 10 0.35 -15.56 -13.53
CA ASN A 10 0.40 -14.52 -14.57
C ASN A 10 0.98 -15.04 -15.90
N ILE A 11 1.96 -15.95 -15.88
CA ILE A 11 2.52 -16.55 -17.11
C ILE A 11 1.44 -17.37 -17.84
N ILE A 12 0.64 -18.13 -17.11
CA ILE A 12 -0.45 -18.93 -17.66
C ILE A 12 -1.58 -17.99 -18.13
N GLU A 13 -1.96 -17.01 -17.32
CA GLU A 13 -3.05 -16.07 -17.58
C GLU A 13 -2.86 -15.32 -18.91
N ILE A 14 -1.65 -14.80 -19.17
CA ILE A 14 -1.33 -14.11 -20.43
C ILE A 14 -1.64 -14.99 -21.66
N ARG A 15 -1.36 -16.29 -21.57
CA ARG A 15 -1.61 -17.23 -22.69
C ARG A 15 -3.08 -17.56 -22.82
N VAL A 16 -3.76 -17.76 -21.70
CA VAL A 16 -5.20 -18.07 -21.66
C VAL A 16 -6.01 -16.89 -22.19
N ASP A 17 -5.73 -15.67 -21.74
CA ASP A 17 -6.41 -14.46 -22.21
C ASP A 17 -6.18 -14.21 -23.70
N ALA A 18 -4.95 -14.39 -24.19
CA ALA A 18 -4.65 -14.28 -25.61
C ALA A 18 -5.43 -15.32 -26.44
N TRP A 19 -5.48 -16.56 -25.99
CA TRP A 19 -6.27 -17.61 -26.65
C TRP A 19 -7.76 -17.29 -26.64
N LYS A 20 -8.29 -16.80 -25.52
CA LYS A 20 -9.70 -16.43 -25.35
C LYS A 20 -10.11 -15.29 -26.28
N LEU A 21 -9.29 -14.23 -26.36
CA LEU A 21 -9.52 -13.08 -27.22
C LEU A 21 -9.40 -13.40 -28.72
N THR A 22 -8.55 -14.38 -29.09
CA THR A 22 -8.32 -14.73 -30.51
C THR A 22 -9.27 -15.81 -31.03
N THR A 23 -9.74 -16.73 -30.18
CA THR A 23 -10.53 -17.90 -30.61
C THR A 23 -11.98 -17.89 -30.14
N GLN A 24 -12.29 -17.32 -28.97
CA GLN A 24 -13.63 -17.44 -28.37
C GLN A 24 -14.49 -16.19 -28.57
N PHE A 25 -13.89 -14.99 -28.56
CA PHE A 25 -14.64 -13.74 -28.67
C PHE A 25 -14.69 -13.18 -30.10
N ARG A 26 -15.79 -12.49 -30.42
CA ARG A 26 -15.83 -11.62 -31.61
C ARG A 26 -14.92 -10.42 -31.40
N ARG A 27 -14.36 -9.91 -32.49
CA ARG A 27 -13.47 -8.75 -32.47
C ARG A 27 -14.16 -7.53 -31.82
N PRO A 28 -13.60 -6.97 -30.73
CA PRO A 28 -14.14 -5.78 -30.10
C PRO A 28 -13.84 -4.53 -30.93
N VAL A 29 -14.66 -3.48 -30.75
CA VAL A 29 -14.42 -2.17 -31.36
C VAL A 29 -13.26 -1.49 -30.62
N ALA A 30 -12.30 -0.94 -31.37
CA ALA A 30 -11.15 -0.28 -30.79
C ALA A 30 -11.58 1.01 -30.07
N ALA A 31 -11.26 1.10 -28.78
CA ALA A 31 -11.40 2.29 -27.96
C ALA A 31 -10.00 2.81 -27.58
N LYS A 32 -9.82 4.13 -27.55
CA LYS A 32 -8.59 4.76 -27.05
C LYS A 32 -8.71 4.97 -25.55
N ALA A 33 -7.78 4.45 -24.78
CA ALA A 33 -7.64 4.69 -23.36
C ALA A 33 -6.22 5.19 -23.06
N HIS A 34 -6.10 6.26 -22.28
CA HIS A 34 -4.80 6.82 -21.88
C HIS A 34 -4.23 6.13 -20.64
N SER A 35 -5.09 5.60 -19.75
CA SER A 35 -4.71 4.87 -18.54
C SER A 35 -5.65 3.68 -18.29
N ILE A 36 -5.35 2.89 -17.26
CA ILE A 36 -6.18 1.77 -16.80
C ILE A 36 -7.48 2.24 -16.09
N GLY A 37 -7.61 3.55 -15.81
CA GLY A 37 -8.78 4.16 -15.17
C GLY A 37 -8.82 3.93 -13.66
N ALA A 38 -10.01 3.68 -13.12
CA ALA A 38 -10.25 3.52 -11.68
C ALA A 38 -9.38 2.45 -10.99
N TRP A 39 -8.87 1.47 -11.75
CA TRP A 39 -7.97 0.45 -11.23
C TRP A 39 -6.67 1.02 -10.65
N GLU A 40 -6.19 2.15 -11.15
CA GLU A 40 -5.00 2.81 -10.60
C GLU A 40 -5.21 3.28 -9.16
N GLU A 41 -6.36 3.91 -8.90
CA GLU A 41 -6.76 4.36 -7.57
C GLU A 41 -6.98 3.16 -6.62
N ILE A 42 -7.63 2.10 -7.12
CA ILE A 42 -7.84 0.87 -6.34
C ILE A 42 -6.50 0.22 -5.96
N LEU A 43 -5.56 0.11 -6.90
CA LEU A 43 -4.24 -0.47 -6.64
C LEU A 43 -3.45 0.36 -5.62
N ASN A 44 -3.51 1.70 -5.72
CA ASN A 44 -2.86 2.57 -4.73
C ASN A 44 -3.52 2.43 -3.33
N GLY A 45 -4.85 2.35 -3.27
CA GLY A 45 -5.58 2.09 -2.03
C GLY A 45 -5.19 0.75 -1.40
N MET A 46 -5.13 -0.32 -2.20
CA MET A 46 -4.68 -1.64 -1.75
C MET A 46 -3.23 -1.61 -1.26
N ALA A 47 -2.35 -0.85 -1.91
CA ALA A 47 -0.97 -0.70 -1.47
C ALA A 47 -0.86 -0.04 -0.09
N VAL A 48 -1.68 0.99 0.19
CA VAL A 48 -1.73 1.64 1.51
C VAL A 48 -2.29 0.70 2.58
N LEU A 49 -3.42 0.05 2.30
CA LEU A 49 -4.04 -0.91 3.24
C LEU A 49 -3.13 -2.11 3.54
N SER A 50 -2.35 -2.54 2.55
CA SER A 50 -1.36 -3.62 2.70
C SER A 50 -0.31 -3.31 3.77
N VAL A 51 0.18 -2.06 3.85
CA VAL A 51 1.17 -1.66 4.87
C VAL A 51 0.59 -1.85 6.26
N VAL A 52 -0.60 -1.29 6.50
CA VAL A 52 -1.29 -1.39 7.78
C VAL A 52 -1.56 -2.85 8.13
N THR A 53 -2.15 -3.61 7.21
CA THR A 53 -2.49 -5.03 7.43
C THR A 53 -1.26 -5.86 7.79
N ASN A 54 -0.15 -5.68 7.08
CA ASN A 54 1.09 -6.41 7.36
C ASN A 54 1.68 -6.02 8.72
N ALA A 55 1.61 -4.75 9.12
CA ALA A 55 2.03 -4.32 10.45
C ALA A 55 1.23 -5.03 11.55
N PHE A 56 -0.09 -5.10 11.39
CA PHE A 56 -0.97 -5.82 12.33
C PHE A 56 -0.70 -7.33 12.36
N ILE A 57 -0.45 -7.97 11.22
CA ILE A 57 -0.10 -9.41 11.17
C ILE A 57 1.17 -9.68 11.98
N VAL A 58 2.20 -8.84 11.82
CA VAL A 58 3.45 -9.00 12.57
C VAL A 58 3.27 -8.68 14.06
N ALA A 59 2.46 -7.69 14.41
CA ALA A 59 2.27 -7.32 15.81
C ALA A 59 1.38 -8.30 16.59
N PHE A 60 0.26 -8.73 16.00
CA PHE A 60 -0.78 -9.47 16.72
C PHE A 60 -0.77 -10.97 16.45
N THR A 61 -0.48 -11.39 15.22
CA THR A 61 -0.51 -12.81 14.85
C THR A 61 0.83 -13.49 15.11
N SER A 62 1.94 -12.78 14.90
CA SER A 62 3.28 -13.31 15.16
C SER A 62 3.64 -13.29 16.66
N ASP A 63 4.48 -14.24 17.07
CA ASP A 63 5.05 -14.31 18.42
C ASP A 63 6.36 -13.50 18.55
N MET A 64 6.69 -12.67 17.55
CA MET A 64 7.95 -11.93 17.52
C MET A 64 8.03 -10.86 18.63
N ILE A 65 6.99 -10.04 18.79
CA ILE A 65 7.00 -8.94 19.77
C ILE A 65 7.05 -9.45 21.22
N PRO A 66 6.22 -10.44 21.65
CA PRO A 66 6.31 -10.97 23.00
C PRO A 66 7.68 -11.61 23.31
N ARG A 67 8.29 -12.29 22.34
CA ARG A 67 9.65 -12.83 22.48
C ARG A 67 10.70 -11.73 22.66
N LEU A 68 10.61 -10.67 21.87
CA LEU A 68 11.51 -9.53 21.95
C LEU A 68 11.39 -8.84 23.32
N VAL A 69 10.16 -8.58 23.77
CA VAL A 69 9.89 -7.97 25.08
C VAL A 69 10.40 -8.84 26.22
N TYR A 70 10.21 -10.17 26.15
CA TYR A 70 10.75 -11.08 27.14
C TYR A 70 12.29 -11.02 27.22
N MET A 71 12.95 -11.12 26.06
CA MET A 71 14.40 -11.12 25.96
C MET A 71 15.04 -9.83 26.51
N TYR A 72 14.41 -8.67 26.28
CA TYR A 72 14.97 -7.39 26.71
C TYR A 72 14.55 -6.93 28.10
N ALA A 73 13.34 -7.25 28.57
CA ALA A 73 12.76 -6.64 29.77
C ALA A 73 12.45 -7.62 30.91
N TYR A 74 12.27 -8.92 30.63
CA TYR A 74 11.78 -9.88 31.63
C TYR A 74 12.68 -11.08 31.86
N GLN A 75 13.80 -11.17 31.16
CA GLN A 75 14.75 -12.26 31.36
C GLN A 75 15.48 -12.10 32.70
N PRO A 76 15.49 -13.11 33.60
CA PRO A 76 15.98 -12.96 34.97
C PRO A 76 17.50 -12.82 35.05
N ASP A 77 18.24 -13.43 34.13
CA ASP A 77 19.72 -13.46 34.13
C ASP A 77 20.34 -12.25 33.42
N GLY A 78 19.53 -11.36 32.83
CA GLY A 78 20.01 -10.24 32.00
C GLY A 78 20.72 -10.66 30.70
N GLU A 79 20.83 -11.95 30.42
CA GLU A 79 21.37 -12.48 29.18
C GLU A 79 20.36 -12.35 28.03
N LEU A 80 20.82 -12.01 26.82
CA LEU A 80 20.00 -11.95 25.60
C LEU A 80 19.70 -13.35 25.04
N ASN A 81 19.08 -14.21 25.86
CA ASN A 81 18.75 -15.57 25.51
C ASN A 81 17.24 -15.84 25.71
N MET A 82 16.71 -16.87 25.03
CA MET A 82 15.28 -17.21 25.07
C MET A 82 14.95 -18.32 26.09
N LYS A 83 15.87 -18.63 27.02
CA LYS A 83 15.65 -19.69 28.01
C LYS A 83 14.51 -19.30 28.93
N GLY A 84 13.61 -20.24 29.20
CA GLY A 84 12.46 -20.01 30.08
C GLY A 84 11.27 -19.30 29.43
N TYR A 85 11.37 -18.83 28.18
CA TYR A 85 10.29 -18.08 27.51
C TYR A 85 8.95 -18.80 27.54
N ILE A 86 8.92 -20.10 27.18
CA ILE A 86 7.68 -20.88 27.17
C ILE A 86 7.05 -20.96 28.56
N ASN A 87 7.87 -21.17 29.60
CA ASN A 87 7.37 -21.26 30.98
C ASN A 87 6.84 -19.91 31.49
N ASN A 88 7.42 -18.80 31.04
CA ASN A 88 6.94 -17.44 31.36
C ASN A 88 5.71 -17.03 30.54
N SER A 89 5.60 -17.46 29.28
CA SER A 89 4.48 -17.11 28.39
C SER A 89 3.17 -17.84 28.68
N LEU A 90 3.19 -18.76 29.65
CA LEU A 90 2.06 -19.61 30.01
C LEU A 90 1.53 -19.23 31.40
N SER A 91 0.27 -18.80 31.45
CA SER A 91 -0.45 -18.59 32.69
C SER A 91 -0.98 -19.92 33.25
N VAL A 92 -0.94 -20.06 34.57
CA VAL A 92 -1.45 -21.23 35.30
C VAL A 92 -2.91 -21.00 35.66
N PHE A 93 -3.76 -22.00 35.44
CA PHE A 93 -5.18 -22.00 35.77
C PHE A 93 -5.55 -23.17 36.66
N ASN A 94 -6.37 -22.94 37.69
CA ASN A 94 -6.90 -24.00 38.53
C ASN A 94 -8.19 -24.57 37.92
N ILE A 95 -8.18 -25.86 37.58
CA ILE A 95 -9.28 -26.52 36.84
C ILE A 95 -10.57 -26.53 37.66
N SER A 96 -10.48 -26.50 39.00
CA SER A 96 -11.66 -26.46 39.87
C SER A 96 -12.49 -25.18 39.72
N GLU A 97 -11.90 -24.11 39.20
CA GLU A 97 -12.55 -22.80 39.04
C GLU A 97 -13.31 -22.63 37.72
N ILE A 98 -13.34 -23.66 36.86
CA ILE A 98 -14.16 -23.62 35.64
C ILE A 98 -15.64 -23.52 36.03
N PRO A 99 -16.39 -22.49 35.55
CA PRO A 99 -17.82 -22.36 35.78
C PRO A 99 -18.58 -23.60 35.32
N LEU A 100 -19.65 -23.96 36.04
CA LEU A 100 -20.39 -25.22 35.81
C LEU A 100 -20.90 -25.35 34.36
N GLU A 101 -21.32 -24.24 33.76
CA GLU A 101 -21.79 -24.15 32.36
C GLU A 101 -20.69 -24.43 31.32
N ASN A 102 -19.42 -24.19 31.66
CA ASN A 102 -18.28 -24.33 30.76
C ASN A 102 -17.45 -25.59 31.06
N ARG A 103 -17.90 -26.45 31.99
CA ARG A 103 -17.22 -27.71 32.29
C ARG A 103 -17.50 -28.71 31.17
N PRO A 104 -16.55 -29.61 30.86
CA PRO A 104 -16.81 -30.66 29.90
C PRO A 104 -17.92 -31.58 30.41
N GLU A 105 -18.74 -32.08 29.49
CA GLU A 105 -19.81 -33.02 29.80
C GLU A 105 -19.23 -34.34 30.35
N GLU A 106 -19.98 -35.04 31.21
CA GLU A 106 -19.47 -36.24 31.90
C GLU A 106 -18.98 -37.33 30.95
N GLU A 107 -19.59 -37.45 29.76
CA GLU A 107 -19.24 -38.43 28.72
C GLU A 107 -18.05 -38.00 27.86
N GLU A 108 -17.76 -36.70 27.74
CA GLU A 108 -16.62 -36.14 26.97
C GLU A 108 -15.44 -35.73 27.86
N ASN A 109 -15.54 -35.98 29.17
CA ASN A 109 -14.50 -35.60 30.11
C ASN A 109 -13.16 -36.24 29.75
N PRO A 110 -12.10 -35.44 29.57
CA PRO A 110 -10.78 -35.97 29.34
C PRO A 110 -10.35 -36.88 30.51
N SER A 111 -9.62 -37.96 30.23
CA SER A 111 -9.15 -38.91 31.26
C SER A 111 -8.36 -38.27 32.40
N TRP A 112 -7.73 -37.11 32.15
CA TRP A 112 -6.98 -36.34 33.12
C TRP A 112 -7.83 -35.42 34.01
N PHE A 113 -9.09 -35.14 33.65
CA PHE A 113 -9.93 -34.18 34.37
C PHE A 113 -10.28 -34.63 35.79
N ASN A 114 -10.44 -35.95 35.99
CA ASN A 114 -10.66 -36.58 37.30
C ASN A 114 -9.38 -37.17 37.92
N SER A 115 -8.21 -36.90 37.32
CA SER A 115 -6.91 -37.34 37.86
C SER A 115 -6.38 -36.38 38.93
N SER A 116 -5.19 -36.64 39.46
CA SER A 116 -4.49 -35.76 40.43
C SER A 116 -4.03 -34.40 39.88
N ILE A 117 -4.39 -34.05 38.64
CA ILE A 117 -3.98 -32.80 37.99
C ILE A 117 -4.93 -31.69 38.41
N THR A 118 -4.41 -30.75 39.19
CA THR A 118 -5.19 -29.62 39.71
C THR A 118 -5.04 -28.35 38.87
N THR A 119 -3.98 -28.26 38.07
CA THR A 119 -3.65 -27.05 37.31
C THR A 119 -3.38 -27.33 35.84
N CYS A 120 -3.89 -26.47 34.96
CA CYS A 120 -3.57 -26.44 33.53
C CYS A 120 -2.84 -25.14 33.16
N ARG A 121 -2.22 -25.11 31.97
CA ARG A 121 -1.49 -23.95 31.45
C ARG A 121 -2.05 -23.52 30.11
N TYR A 122 -2.23 -22.21 29.94
CA TYR A 122 -2.74 -21.62 28.70
C TYR A 122 -1.91 -20.38 28.34
N ARG A 123 -1.95 -20.01 27.06
CA ARG A 123 -1.15 -18.91 26.52
C ARG A 123 -1.85 -17.58 26.78
N ASP A 124 -1.54 -16.98 27.91
CA ASP A 124 -1.90 -15.60 28.26
C ASP A 124 -0.98 -15.07 29.37
N TYR A 125 -1.06 -13.77 29.64
CA TYR A 125 -0.26 -13.08 30.66
C TYR A 125 -1.13 -12.65 31.84
N ARG A 126 -1.62 -13.62 32.61
CA ARG A 126 -2.52 -13.44 33.77
C ARG A 126 -1.88 -13.87 35.08
N TYR A 127 -2.33 -13.27 36.18
CA TYR A 127 -1.84 -13.63 37.51
C TYR A 127 -2.23 -15.06 37.89
N PRO A 128 -1.35 -15.80 38.59
CA PRO A 128 -1.59 -17.19 38.98
C PRO A 128 -2.68 -17.34 40.05
N PRO A 129 -3.18 -18.57 40.28
CA PRO A 129 -4.07 -18.86 41.41
C PRO A 129 -3.43 -18.49 42.75
N GLY A 130 -4.22 -17.94 43.67
CA GLY A 130 -3.75 -17.53 45.00
C GLY A 130 -3.11 -16.13 45.07
N HIS A 131 -3.02 -15.40 43.94
CA HIS A 131 -2.62 -14.00 43.92
C HIS A 131 -3.81 -13.07 44.24
N GLU A 132 -3.59 -11.90 44.87
CA GLU A 132 -4.65 -10.93 45.21
C GLU A 132 -5.53 -10.55 44.01
N LYS A 133 -4.89 -10.49 42.82
CA LYS A 133 -5.53 -10.18 41.54
C LYS A 133 -5.64 -11.40 40.62
N GLN A 134 -6.01 -12.56 41.17
CA GLN A 134 -6.10 -13.82 40.44
C GLN A 134 -6.79 -13.69 39.08
N TYR A 135 -6.22 -14.32 38.05
CA TYR A 135 -6.74 -14.37 36.67
C TYR A 135 -6.96 -13.05 35.95
N SER A 136 -6.61 -11.91 36.56
CA SER A 136 -6.59 -10.62 35.89
C SER A 136 -5.29 -10.43 35.10
N HIS A 137 -5.29 -9.47 34.17
CA HIS A 137 -4.13 -9.19 33.32
C HIS A 137 -2.95 -8.62 34.12
N THR A 138 -1.76 -9.18 33.86
CA THR A 138 -0.51 -8.72 34.48
C THR A 138 -0.02 -7.41 33.86
N MET A 139 0.93 -6.73 34.52
CA MET A 139 1.63 -5.60 33.90
C MET A 139 2.42 -6.01 32.65
N GLN A 140 2.86 -7.28 32.56
CA GLN A 140 3.53 -7.82 31.37
C GLN A 140 2.61 -7.79 30.14
N PHE A 141 1.33 -8.14 30.32
CA PHE A 141 0.32 -8.07 29.26
C PHE A 141 0.26 -6.67 28.64
N TRP A 142 0.12 -5.65 29.49
CA TRP A 142 0.02 -4.26 29.06
C TRP A 142 1.31 -3.75 28.41
N HIS A 143 2.47 -4.15 28.92
CA HIS A 143 3.76 -3.81 28.31
C HIS A 143 3.88 -4.43 26.91
N ILE A 144 3.52 -5.70 26.74
CA ILE A 144 3.52 -6.36 25.43
C ILE A 144 2.53 -5.70 24.48
N LEU A 145 1.33 -5.37 24.96
CA LEU A 145 0.32 -4.67 24.15
C LEU A 145 0.81 -3.29 23.69
N ALA A 146 1.40 -2.50 24.60
CA ALA A 146 1.99 -1.22 24.26
C ALA A 146 3.12 -1.36 23.23
N ALA A 147 3.99 -2.35 23.40
CA ALA A 147 5.06 -2.65 22.43
C ALA A 147 4.51 -3.05 21.06
N LYS A 148 3.42 -3.83 21.00
CA LYS A 148 2.74 -4.19 19.75
C LYS A 148 2.19 -2.96 19.03
N LEU A 149 1.51 -2.07 19.76
CA LEU A 149 0.96 -0.84 19.18
C LEU A 149 2.06 0.13 18.72
N ALA A 150 3.10 0.31 19.53
CA ALA A 150 4.26 1.12 19.17
C ALA A 150 4.96 0.59 17.91
N PHE A 151 5.12 -0.74 17.80
CA PHE A 151 5.67 -1.36 16.60
C PHE A 151 4.83 -1.06 15.35
N VAL A 152 3.50 -1.17 15.43
CA VAL A 152 2.61 -0.85 14.31
C VAL A 152 2.82 0.59 13.84
N ILE A 153 2.81 1.54 14.78
CA ILE A 153 3.00 2.97 14.47
C ILE A 153 4.37 3.20 13.81
N ILE A 154 5.45 2.67 14.39
CA ILE A 154 6.80 2.86 13.86
C ILE A 154 6.93 2.25 12.46
N MET A 155 6.45 1.01 12.28
CA MET A 155 6.54 0.30 11.00
C MET A 155 5.76 1.04 9.90
N GLU A 156 4.55 1.49 10.20
CA GLU A 156 3.72 2.28 9.29
C GLU A 156 4.43 3.56 8.83
N HIS A 157 4.94 4.36 9.78
CA HIS A 157 5.64 5.61 9.46
C HIS A 157 6.91 5.36 8.65
N VAL A 158 7.71 4.35 9.00
CA VAL A 158 8.93 4.00 8.26
C VAL A 158 8.59 3.61 6.82
N VAL A 159 7.58 2.75 6.61
CA VAL A 159 7.21 2.30 5.27
C VAL A 159 6.63 3.46 4.44
N PHE A 160 5.81 4.33 5.02
CA PHE A 160 5.31 5.50 4.31
C PHE A 160 6.40 6.51 3.98
N LEU A 161 7.34 6.75 4.90
CA LEU A 161 8.52 7.59 4.62
C LEU A 161 9.33 7.04 3.44
N VAL A 162 9.58 5.73 3.41
CA VAL A 162 10.27 5.09 2.28
C VAL A 162 9.45 5.19 1.00
N LYS A 163 8.13 4.98 1.05
CA LYS A 163 7.24 5.14 -0.12
C LYS A 163 7.36 6.55 -0.71
N TYR A 164 7.23 7.59 0.12
CA TYR A 164 7.32 8.98 -0.33
C TYR A 164 8.72 9.34 -0.82
N PHE A 165 9.76 8.82 -0.16
CA PHE A 165 11.14 9.00 -0.62
C PHE A 165 11.37 8.39 -2.01
N VAL A 166 10.88 7.17 -2.25
CA VAL A 166 10.99 6.52 -3.57
C VAL A 166 10.19 7.28 -4.63
N ALA A 167 8.99 7.74 -4.30
CA ALA A 167 8.17 8.56 -5.20
C ALA A 167 8.85 9.91 -5.52
N TRP A 168 9.59 10.47 -4.58
CA TRP A 168 10.37 11.69 -4.82
C TRP A 168 11.62 11.43 -5.69
N LEU A 169 12.25 10.26 -5.55
CA LEU A 169 13.46 9.90 -6.28
C LEU A 169 13.19 9.58 -7.77
N ILE A 170 12.07 8.91 -8.06
CA ILE A 170 11.75 8.42 -9.40
C ILE A 170 10.84 9.44 -10.12
N PRO A 171 11.31 10.08 -11.21
CA PRO A 171 10.46 11.01 -11.95
C PRO A 171 9.36 10.26 -12.71
N ASP A 172 8.12 10.76 -12.65
CA ASP A 172 6.96 10.14 -13.30
C ASP A 172 7.09 10.01 -14.82
N VAL A 173 7.81 10.94 -15.46
CA VAL A 173 8.03 10.94 -16.91
C VAL A 173 9.51 10.71 -17.22
N PRO A 174 9.87 9.61 -17.91
CA PRO A 174 11.24 9.31 -18.29
C PRO A 174 11.81 10.35 -19.26
N SER A 175 13.13 10.56 -19.21
CA SER A 175 13.85 11.59 -19.99
C SER A 175 13.59 11.49 -21.49
N ASP A 176 13.57 10.27 -22.02
CA ASP A 176 13.44 10.03 -23.46
C ASP A 176 12.05 10.40 -23.97
N VAL A 177 11.01 10.12 -23.19
CA VAL A 177 9.64 10.53 -23.52
C VAL A 177 9.52 12.04 -23.44
N ARG A 178 10.13 12.66 -22.41
CA ARG A 178 10.17 14.12 -22.28
C ARG A 178 10.87 14.78 -23.49
N ALA A 179 11.95 14.19 -23.97
CA ALA A 179 12.67 14.64 -25.16
C ALA A 179 11.84 14.48 -26.44
N ARG A 180 11.12 13.36 -26.59
CA ARG A 180 10.21 13.11 -27.72
C ARG A 180 9.05 14.10 -27.73
N ILE A 181 8.38 14.30 -26.59
CA ILE A 181 7.29 15.29 -26.45
C ILE A 181 7.80 16.69 -26.78
N LYS A 182 8.99 17.07 -26.28
CA LYS A 182 9.59 18.37 -26.58
C LYS A 182 9.89 18.53 -28.07
N ARG A 183 10.39 17.47 -28.74
CA ARG A 183 10.66 17.47 -30.18
C ARG A 183 9.37 17.61 -30.99
N GLU A 184 8.33 16.86 -30.67
CA GLU A 184 7.04 16.93 -31.36
C GLU A 184 6.41 18.32 -31.20
N ARG A 185 6.40 18.88 -29.99
CA ARG A 185 5.92 20.25 -29.73
C ARG A 185 6.70 21.29 -30.54
N TYR A 186 8.03 21.17 -30.58
CA TYR A 186 8.87 22.07 -31.36
C TYR A 186 8.57 22.01 -32.86
N LEU A 187 8.42 20.80 -33.43
CA LEU A 187 8.09 20.63 -34.84
C LEU A 187 6.72 21.24 -35.17
N VAL A 188 5.71 20.98 -34.35
CA VAL A 188 4.35 21.56 -34.54
C VAL A 188 4.38 23.09 -34.47
N GLN A 189 5.10 23.66 -33.49
CA GLN A 189 5.20 25.11 -33.35
C GLN A 189 5.93 25.75 -34.55
N LYS A 190 6.97 25.09 -35.06
CA LYS A 190 7.70 25.56 -36.25
C LYS A 190 6.79 25.59 -37.48
N GLU A 191 6.08 24.49 -37.76
CA GLU A 191 5.16 24.41 -38.91
C GLU A 191 4.04 25.45 -38.82
N LEU A 192 3.47 25.69 -37.63
CA LEU A 192 2.47 26.74 -37.42
C LEU A 192 3.02 28.14 -37.70
N HIS A 193 4.24 28.43 -37.24
CA HIS A 193 4.88 29.72 -37.47
C HIS A 193 5.17 29.94 -38.96
N ASP A 194 5.73 28.93 -39.64
CA ASP A 194 6.04 29.01 -41.07
C ASP A 194 4.75 29.22 -41.90
N TYR A 195 3.65 28.54 -41.54
CA TYR A 195 2.33 28.73 -42.13
C TYR A 195 1.78 30.16 -41.94
N GLU A 196 1.87 30.72 -40.72
CA GLU A 196 1.44 32.09 -40.44
C GLU A 196 2.24 33.13 -41.23
N VAL A 197 3.58 32.96 -41.27
CA VAL A 197 4.47 33.84 -42.04
C VAL A 197 4.11 33.80 -43.53
N GLU A 198 3.86 32.63 -44.09
CA GLU A 198 3.49 32.48 -45.49
C GLU A 198 2.12 33.10 -45.81
N LYS A 199 1.14 32.91 -44.92
CA LYS A 199 -0.18 33.56 -45.03
C LYS A 199 -0.07 35.09 -45.02
N LEU A 200 0.72 35.66 -44.11
CA LEU A 200 0.95 37.10 -44.03
C LEU A 200 1.61 37.65 -45.31
N LYS A 201 2.58 36.92 -45.87
CA LYS A 201 3.21 37.29 -47.15
C LYS A 201 2.20 37.35 -48.30
N VAL A 202 1.33 36.36 -48.40
CA VAL A 202 0.28 36.32 -49.44
C VAL A 202 -0.67 37.50 -49.29
N GLN A 203 -1.12 37.81 -48.06
CA GLN A 203 -1.99 38.97 -47.80
C GLN A 203 -1.32 40.30 -48.19
N LEU A 204 -0.05 40.49 -47.81
CA LEU A 204 0.73 41.67 -48.19
C LEU A 204 0.93 41.75 -49.71
N SER A 205 1.15 40.63 -50.41
CA SER A 205 1.28 40.63 -51.87
C SER A 205 -0.02 41.00 -52.60
N HIS A 206 -1.18 40.58 -52.07
CA HIS A 206 -2.48 40.97 -52.61
C HIS A 206 -2.78 42.46 -52.38
N GLN A 207 -2.41 43.00 -51.21
CA GLN A 207 -2.47 44.45 -50.97
C GLN A 207 -1.55 45.25 -51.90
N ASN A 208 -0.44 44.68 -52.37
CA ASN A 208 0.43 45.32 -53.35
C ASN A 208 -0.11 45.29 -54.80
N HIS A 209 -1.17 44.52 -55.08
CA HIS A 209 -1.79 44.41 -56.41
C HIS A 209 -3.19 45.04 -56.51
N GLN A 210 -3.84 45.35 -55.38
CA GLN A 210 -5.01 46.23 -55.34
C GLN A 210 -4.54 47.64 -54.95
N GLU A 211 -4.76 48.58 -55.86
CA GLU A 211 -4.41 50.00 -55.83
C GLU A 211 -4.19 50.63 -54.43
N CYS A 212 -3.05 51.32 -54.33
CA CYS A 212 -2.87 52.43 -53.41
C CYS A 212 -3.99 53.47 -53.61
N THR A 213 -5.03 53.41 -52.79
CA THR A 213 -5.75 54.60 -52.34
C THR A 213 -5.65 54.63 -50.83
N CYS A 214 -4.75 55.48 -50.33
CA CYS A 214 -4.65 55.78 -48.92
C CYS A 214 -5.92 56.52 -48.50
N THR A 215 -6.73 55.92 -47.63
CA THR A 215 -7.60 56.65 -46.70
C THR A 215 -7.09 56.42 -45.28
N PRO A 216 -6.97 57.47 -44.44
CA PRO A 216 -6.35 57.34 -43.12
C PRO A 216 -7.32 56.75 -42.09
N GLY A 217 -6.83 55.82 -41.28
CA GLY A 217 -7.44 55.30 -40.04
C GLY A 217 -8.47 54.20 -40.27
N ILE A 218 -8.44 53.04 -39.60
CA ILE A 218 -8.25 52.80 -38.17
C ILE A 218 -7.61 51.41 -38.03
N TYR A 219 -6.52 51.29 -37.26
CA TYR A 219 -5.97 49.97 -36.88
C TYR A 219 -6.95 49.29 -35.90
N PRO A 220 -7.48 48.09 -36.20
CA PRO A 220 -8.02 47.26 -35.15
C PRO A 220 -6.85 46.75 -34.33
N TYR A 221 -6.88 47.04 -33.03
CA TYR A 221 -5.94 46.58 -32.03
C TYR A 221 -5.68 45.08 -32.19
N LEU A 222 -4.42 44.72 -32.40
CA LEU A 222 -3.95 43.34 -32.40
C LEU A 222 -4.20 42.78 -31.00
N THR A 223 -5.18 41.88 -30.86
CA THR A 223 -5.41 41.17 -29.60
C THR A 223 -4.16 40.36 -29.29
N LYS A 224 -3.45 40.77 -28.24
CA LYS A 224 -2.32 40.07 -27.67
C LYS A 224 -2.79 38.65 -27.33
N HIS A 225 -2.27 37.63 -28.00
CA HIS A 225 -2.49 36.25 -27.57
C HIS A 225 -1.85 36.11 -26.19
N GLU A 226 -2.69 36.11 -25.17
CA GLU A 226 -2.32 35.85 -23.80
C GLU A 226 -1.94 34.37 -23.71
N VAL A 227 -0.65 34.11 -23.48
CA VAL A 227 -0.14 32.78 -23.17
C VAL A 227 -0.73 32.42 -21.82
N LEU A 228 -1.73 31.52 -21.82
CA LEU A 228 -2.29 30.98 -20.60
C LEU A 228 -1.17 30.30 -19.79
N PRO A 229 -1.04 30.59 -18.48
CA PRO A 229 -0.05 29.92 -17.65
C PRO A 229 -0.42 28.44 -17.51
N GLU A 230 0.61 27.60 -17.62
CA GLU A 230 0.57 26.18 -17.27
C GLU A 230 0.00 26.00 -15.86
N PHE A 231 -1.04 25.18 -15.74
CA PHE A 231 -1.41 24.41 -14.56
C PHE A 231 -1.55 22.95 -14.98
#